data_AF-A0A1D1V233-F1
#
_entry.id   AF-A0A1D1V233-F1
#
_cell.length_a   1.000
_cell.length_b   1.000
_cell.length_c   1.000
_cell.angle_alpha   90.00
_cell.angle_beta   90.00
_cell.angle_gamma   90.00
#
_symmetry.space_group_name_H-M   'P 1'
#
loop_
_entity.id
_entity.type
_entity.pdbx_description
1 polymer ?
#
loop_
_entity_poly.entity_id
_entity_poly.type
_entity_poly.pdbx_seq_one_letter_code
_entity_poly.pdbx_strand_id
1 'polypeptide(L)'
;MDNAQERRGTKSSPPLPTRSSNNGNEARLTGVDETDGTLLSHPHQRSLSENDLEVDQPSKYHFQPRDDGFDMLIVGRNFERCIESDEIDMGHYILAYRELERLFELMGSVFSFVGDDVKDKLSILEKHHKCPIRGLNYITVKSMMEFETAAPKERLEPGRPTNKTTIPSGSRTLLRLHRALDFIVLLMKGLIDAKDEDPVSTIAQEAYKQSLSKYHGWIVRNAAHLAMYALPSKVGLMEKISKHSYSDIGEYASRMTASMDPVYKRTDELYTEYKLHELP
;
A
#
# COMPACT_ATOMS: atom_id res chain seq x y z
N MET A 1 -31.43 -44.42 -27.98
CA MET A 1 -32.42 -44.05 -28.99
C MET A 1 -33.52 -43.30 -28.26
N ASP A 2 -33.48 -41.98 -28.27
CA ASP A 2 -34.61 -41.16 -28.73
C ASP A 2 -34.23 -39.69 -28.67
N ASN A 3 -34.61 -39.02 -29.75
CA ASN A 3 -34.16 -37.72 -30.21
C ASN A 3 -35.34 -36.77 -30.01
N ALA A 4 -35.15 -35.62 -29.37
CA ALA A 4 -36.14 -34.55 -29.41
C ALA A 4 -35.42 -33.20 -29.51
N GLN A 5 -35.47 -32.65 -30.72
CA GLN A 5 -35.15 -31.27 -31.06
C GLN A 5 -36.17 -30.34 -30.41
N GLU A 6 -35.72 -29.18 -29.90
CA GLU A 6 -36.46 -27.95 -30.14
C GLU A 6 -35.54 -26.73 -30.22
N ARG A 7 -35.98 -25.79 -31.04
CA ARG A 7 -35.24 -24.72 -31.70
C ARG A 7 -35.56 -23.36 -31.09
N ARG A 8 -34.56 -22.47 -31.18
CA ARG A 8 -34.61 -21.01 -31.45
C ARG A 8 -35.00 -20.06 -30.31
N GLY A 9 -34.18 -19.01 -30.20
CA GLY A 9 -34.52 -17.76 -29.52
C GLY A 9 -33.37 -16.75 -29.51
N THR A 10 -32.82 -16.37 -30.67
CA THR A 10 -31.88 -15.25 -30.79
C THR A 10 -32.60 -13.93 -30.54
N LYS A 11 -32.23 -13.20 -29.48
CA LYS A 11 -32.69 -11.81 -29.24
C LYS A 11 -31.66 -10.82 -29.77
N SER A 12 -32.12 -9.99 -30.70
CA SER A 12 -31.44 -8.85 -31.33
C SER A 12 -31.42 -7.63 -30.41
N SER A 13 -30.27 -6.97 -30.31
CA SER A 13 -30.06 -5.69 -29.61
C SER A 13 -30.56 -4.49 -30.42
N PRO A 14 -31.06 -3.42 -29.78
CA PRO A 14 -31.38 -2.15 -30.45
C PRO A 14 -30.16 -1.20 -30.56
N PRO A 15 -30.16 -0.23 -31.50
CA PRO A 15 -28.98 0.54 -31.88
C PRO A 15 -28.73 1.80 -31.03
N LEU A 16 -27.46 2.23 -31.01
CA LEU A 16 -26.93 3.46 -30.41
C LEU A 16 -27.35 4.73 -31.18
N PRO A 17 -27.57 5.87 -30.49
CA PRO A 17 -27.73 7.16 -31.15
C PRO A 17 -26.39 7.82 -31.50
N THR A 18 -26.42 8.49 -32.64
CA THR A 18 -25.30 9.12 -33.36
C THR A 18 -24.81 10.43 -32.76
N ARG A 19 -23.51 10.64 -32.94
CA ARG A 19 -22.65 11.79 -32.63
C ARG A 19 -23.13 13.07 -33.33
N SER A 20 -23.20 14.19 -32.60
CA SER A 20 -23.15 15.54 -33.19
C SER A 20 -21.84 16.20 -32.77
N SER A 21 -20.94 16.34 -33.74
CA SER A 21 -19.73 17.16 -33.65
C SER A 21 -20.15 18.62 -33.84
N ASN A 22 -19.74 19.51 -32.93
CA ASN A 22 -19.72 20.93 -33.24
C ASN A 22 -18.29 21.46 -33.14
N ASN A 23 -17.95 22.23 -34.16
CA ASN A 23 -16.61 22.63 -34.56
C ASN A 23 -15.95 23.60 -33.58
N GLY A 24 -14.62 23.50 -33.53
CA GLY A 24 -13.75 24.47 -32.90
C GLY A 24 -13.80 25.83 -33.58
N ASN A 25 -13.44 26.85 -32.81
CA ASN A 25 -13.16 28.18 -33.31
C ASN A 25 -11.73 28.52 -32.88
N GLU A 26 -10.82 28.49 -33.85
CA GLU A 26 -9.50 29.13 -33.75
C GLU A 26 -9.69 30.65 -33.89
N ALA A 27 -9.04 31.42 -33.04
CA ALA A 27 -8.81 32.84 -33.27
C ALA A 27 -7.30 33.11 -33.19
N ARG A 28 -6.78 33.66 -34.28
CA ARG A 28 -5.38 33.95 -34.58
C ARG A 28 -5.13 35.46 -34.42
N LEU A 29 -4.06 35.80 -33.68
CA LEU A 29 -3.08 36.90 -33.79
C LEU A 29 -3.49 38.34 -34.17
N THR A 30 -2.89 39.32 -33.46
CA THR A 30 -2.26 40.62 -33.88
C THR A 30 -2.51 41.67 -32.78
N GLY A 31 -1.65 42.62 -32.38
CA GLY A 31 -0.27 43.07 -32.62
C GLY A 31 0.10 44.05 -31.45
N VAL A 32 1.36 44.20 -31.03
CA VAL A 32 2.27 45.38 -31.20
C VAL A 32 1.57 46.74 -30.95
N ASP A 33 1.95 47.63 -30.01
CA ASP A 33 3.26 48.27 -29.80
C ASP A 33 3.35 49.06 -28.45
N GLU A 34 4.58 49.37 -28.00
CA GLU A 34 5.09 50.57 -27.25
C GLU A 34 4.22 51.27 -26.16
N THR A 35 4.65 51.66 -24.95
CA THR A 35 5.91 52.17 -24.38
C THR A 35 5.76 52.20 -22.84
N ASP A 36 6.87 52.26 -22.11
CA ASP A 36 7.19 53.27 -21.08
C ASP A 36 7.98 52.69 -19.90
N GLY A 37 9.05 53.40 -19.56
CA GLY A 37 10.11 52.94 -18.69
C GLY A 37 9.73 52.97 -17.21
N THR A 38 10.20 51.97 -16.46
CA THR A 38 10.48 52.16 -15.04
C THR A 38 11.60 51.20 -14.62
N LEU A 39 12.59 51.76 -13.93
CA LEU A 39 13.71 51.04 -13.32
C LEU A 39 13.20 49.87 -12.46
N LEU A 40 13.59 48.65 -12.81
CA LEU A 40 13.49 47.50 -11.91
C LEU A 40 14.82 47.36 -11.17
N SER A 41 14.83 47.90 -9.96
CA SER A 41 15.78 47.59 -8.90
C SER A 41 15.87 46.07 -8.71
N HIS A 42 17.10 45.55 -8.65
CA HIS A 42 17.40 44.19 -8.21
C HIS A 42 16.63 43.82 -6.94
N PRO A 43 16.01 42.64 -6.84
CA PRO A 43 15.47 42.18 -5.58
C PRO A 43 16.62 41.92 -4.61
N HIS A 44 16.57 42.63 -3.48
CA HIS A 44 17.36 42.38 -2.28
C HIS A 44 17.45 40.87 -2.01
N GLN A 45 18.68 40.34 -2.02
CA GLN A 45 19.01 39.14 -1.27
C GLN A 45 18.63 39.40 0.19
N ARG A 46 17.50 38.82 0.63
CA ARG A 46 17.22 38.66 2.05
C ARG A 46 18.29 37.72 2.58
N SER A 47 19.26 38.26 3.31
CA SER A 47 20.10 37.44 4.18
C SER A 47 19.16 36.76 5.16
N LEU A 48 19.04 35.44 5.06
CA LEU A 48 18.37 34.63 6.08
C LEU A 48 19.14 34.87 7.39
N SER A 49 18.50 35.53 8.34
CA SER A 49 19.02 35.61 9.70
C SER A 49 19.01 34.21 10.30
N GLU A 50 20.07 33.84 11.01
CA GLU A 50 20.25 32.56 11.73
C GLU A 50 19.20 32.27 12.84
N ASN A 51 18.08 33.01 12.88
CA ASN A 51 17.02 32.89 13.87
C ASN A 51 15.70 32.31 13.35
N ASP A 52 15.64 31.82 12.11
CA ASP A 52 14.50 31.02 11.62
C ASP A 52 14.67 29.51 11.91
N LEU A 53 15.53 29.16 12.87
CA LEU A 53 15.53 27.83 13.46
C LEU A 53 14.21 27.69 14.23
N GLU A 54 13.26 26.92 13.68
CA GLU A 54 12.09 26.44 14.41
C GLU A 54 12.57 25.89 15.76
N VAL A 55 12.24 26.60 16.82
CA VAL A 55 12.46 26.13 18.18
C VAL A 55 11.51 24.95 18.36
N ASP A 56 12.07 23.75 18.30
CA ASP A 56 11.41 22.49 18.63
C ASP A 56 10.67 22.65 19.96
N GLN A 57 9.35 22.82 19.91
CA GLN A 57 8.56 22.93 21.12
C GLN A 57 8.59 21.57 21.79
N PRO A 58 8.96 21.48 23.08
CA PRO A 58 9.05 20.20 23.76
C PRO A 58 7.69 19.51 23.66
N SER A 59 7.70 18.29 23.11
CA SER A 59 6.51 17.46 22.96
C SER A 59 5.71 17.43 24.28
N LYS A 60 4.39 17.61 24.17
CA LYS A 60 3.42 17.42 25.27
C LYS A 60 3.58 16.06 25.97
N TYR A 61 4.12 15.07 25.25
CA TYR A 61 4.41 13.74 25.78
C TYR A 61 5.91 13.45 25.71
N HIS A 62 6.50 13.10 26.85
CA HIS A 62 7.90 12.69 26.93
C HIS A 62 8.03 11.19 26.63
N PHE A 63 7.92 10.83 25.35
CA PHE A 63 8.22 9.47 24.91
C PHE A 63 9.72 9.23 25.04
N GLN A 64 10.10 8.06 25.54
CA GLN A 64 11.45 7.55 25.34
C GLN A 64 11.41 6.74 24.04
N PRO A 65 11.94 7.26 22.93
CA PRO A 65 11.87 6.56 21.66
C PRO A 65 12.59 5.21 21.80
N ARG A 66 11.98 4.15 21.27
CA ARG A 66 12.56 2.82 21.39
C ARG A 66 13.67 2.64 20.38
N ASP A 67 14.87 2.26 20.83
CA ASP A 67 15.95 1.88 19.91
C ASP A 67 15.52 0.74 18.96
N ASP A 68 14.67 -0.15 19.48
CA ASP A 68 14.06 -1.26 18.75
C ASP A 68 12.62 -0.98 18.26
N GLY A 69 12.21 0.28 18.19
CA GLY A 69 10.88 0.68 17.72
C GLY A 69 10.68 0.55 16.22
N PHE A 70 9.41 0.65 15.83
CA PHE A 70 8.95 0.80 14.46
C PHE A 70 9.45 2.12 13.85
N ASP A 71 10.15 2.00 12.73
CA ASP A 71 10.77 3.10 12.01
C ASP A 71 10.02 3.43 10.71
N MET A 72 9.15 4.44 10.80
CA MET A 72 8.37 4.93 9.67
C MET A 72 9.23 5.41 8.48
N LEU A 73 10.45 5.88 8.73
CA LEU A 73 11.37 6.35 7.68
C LEU A 73 12.03 5.19 6.92
N ILE A 74 12.22 4.03 7.56
CA ILE A 74 12.68 2.82 6.86
C ILE A 74 11.60 2.33 5.90
N VAL A 75 10.34 2.28 6.34
CA VAL A 75 9.20 1.94 5.49
C VAL A 75 9.11 2.92 4.33
N GLY A 76 9.11 4.22 4.63
CA GLY A 76 9.01 5.30 3.65
C GLY A 76 10.04 5.18 2.53
N ARG A 77 11.33 5.14 2.89
CA ARG A 77 12.46 5.07 1.95
C ARG A 77 12.47 3.81 1.09
N ASN A 78 12.10 2.66 1.66
CA ASN A 78 12.06 1.41 0.88
C ASN A 78 10.90 1.42 -0.11
N PHE A 79 9.71 1.96 0.24
CA PHE A 79 8.64 2.10 -0.73
C PHE A 79 8.93 3.13 -1.82
N GLU A 80 9.63 4.23 -1.51
CA GLU A 80 10.13 5.16 -2.54
C GLU A 80 11.04 4.42 -3.55
N ARG A 81 11.98 3.61 -3.04
CA ARG A 81 12.88 2.80 -3.87
C ARG A 81 12.18 1.69 -4.66
N CYS A 82 11.02 1.21 -4.20
CA CYS A 82 10.26 0.19 -4.93
C CYS A 82 9.89 0.66 -6.34
N ILE A 83 9.72 1.96 -6.55
CA ILE A 83 9.14 2.55 -7.77
C ILE A 83 10.07 3.58 -8.42
N GLU A 84 11.37 3.55 -8.10
CA GLU A 84 12.37 4.37 -8.81
C GLU A 84 12.47 4.00 -10.30
N SER A 85 12.01 2.79 -10.66
CA SER A 85 11.86 2.31 -12.02
C SER A 85 10.37 2.16 -12.40
N ASP A 86 10.07 1.89 -13.68
CA ASP A 86 8.71 1.60 -14.15
C ASP A 86 8.11 0.30 -13.56
N GLU A 87 8.93 -0.51 -12.88
CA GLU A 87 8.54 -1.76 -12.24
C GLU A 87 8.73 -1.71 -10.72
N ILE A 88 7.91 -2.48 -10.00
CA ILE A 88 7.96 -2.56 -8.53
C ILE A 88 9.05 -3.55 -8.11
N ASP A 89 10.11 -3.05 -7.48
CA ASP A 89 11.21 -3.87 -6.96
C ASP A 89 10.78 -4.72 -5.75
N MET A 90 10.91 -6.04 -5.88
CA MET A 90 10.49 -7.00 -4.86
C MET A 90 11.38 -6.95 -3.62
N GLY A 91 12.68 -6.66 -3.78
CA GLY A 91 13.63 -6.60 -2.68
C GLY A 91 13.30 -5.49 -1.70
N HIS A 92 13.12 -4.28 -2.22
CA HIS A 92 12.69 -3.11 -1.44
C HIS A 92 11.27 -3.29 -0.89
N TYR A 93 10.36 -3.92 -1.63
CA TYR A 93 9.03 -4.22 -1.12
C TYR A 93 9.09 -5.11 0.13
N ILE A 94 9.90 -6.18 0.09
CA ILE A 94 10.13 -7.07 1.24
C ILE A 94 10.75 -6.29 2.40
N LEU A 95 11.76 -5.45 2.15
CA LEU A 95 12.42 -4.66 3.20
C LEU A 95 11.46 -3.67 3.88
N ALA A 96 10.61 -2.97 3.11
CA ALA A 96 9.57 -2.11 3.66
C ALA A 96 8.60 -2.91 4.54
N TYR A 97 8.15 -4.06 4.04
CA TYR A 97 7.23 -4.92 4.76
C TYR A 97 7.81 -5.59 6.01
N ARG A 98 9.12 -5.85 6.07
CA ARG A 98 9.78 -6.35 7.29
C ARG A 98 9.69 -5.34 8.42
N GLU A 99 9.77 -4.05 8.11
CA GLU A 99 9.55 -3.01 9.11
C GLU A 99 8.05 -2.89 9.47
N LEU A 100 7.13 -3.13 8.53
CA LEU A 100 5.70 -3.26 8.85
C LEU A 100 5.38 -4.51 9.70
N GLU A 101 6.08 -5.63 9.51
CA GLU A 101 5.96 -6.81 10.36
C GLU A 101 6.34 -6.46 11.81
N ARG A 102 7.41 -5.68 11.99
CA ARG A 102 7.87 -5.20 13.30
C ARG A 102 6.78 -4.44 14.05
N LEU A 103 6.00 -3.60 13.37
CA LEU A 103 4.84 -2.92 13.96
C LEU A 103 3.89 -3.92 14.63
N PHE A 104 3.55 -5.02 13.95
CA PHE A 104 2.65 -6.04 14.50
C PHE A 104 3.29 -6.83 15.65
N GLU A 105 4.59 -7.12 15.57
CA GLU A 105 5.32 -7.77 16.67
C GLU A 105 5.33 -6.89 17.94
N LEU A 106 5.55 -5.57 17.79
CA LEU A 106 5.57 -4.61 18.89
C LEU A 106 4.19 -4.40 19.54
N MET A 107 3.09 -4.66 18.83
CA MET A 107 1.75 -4.63 19.42
C MET A 107 1.51 -5.78 20.44
N GLY A 108 2.34 -6.83 20.42
CA GLY A 108 2.37 -7.88 21.43
C GLY A 108 1.48 -9.09 21.10
N SER A 109 1.32 -9.99 22.08
CA SER A 109 0.74 -11.33 21.88
C SER A 109 -0.70 -11.34 21.33
N VAL A 110 -1.50 -10.29 21.57
CA VAL A 110 -2.85 -10.18 21.02
C VAL A 110 -2.83 -10.09 19.48
N PHE A 111 -1.74 -9.58 18.90
CA PHE A 111 -1.56 -9.40 17.46
C PHE A 111 -0.62 -10.42 16.83
N SER A 112 -0.14 -11.42 17.58
CA SER A 112 0.84 -12.37 17.06
C SER A 112 0.31 -13.13 15.83
N PHE A 113 -0.99 -13.47 15.81
CA PHE A 113 -1.58 -14.14 14.65
C PHE A 113 -1.52 -13.30 13.37
N VAL A 114 -1.52 -11.97 13.47
CA VAL A 114 -1.36 -11.05 12.32
C VAL A 114 0.12 -10.96 11.95
N GLY A 115 0.99 -10.77 12.93
CA GLY A 115 2.44 -10.72 12.73
C GLY A 115 2.97 -11.99 12.07
N ASP A 116 2.60 -13.16 12.58
CA ASP A 116 2.96 -14.48 12.07
C ASP A 116 2.46 -14.66 10.62
N ASP A 117 1.21 -14.24 10.33
CA ASP A 117 0.62 -14.34 9.00
C ASP A 117 1.36 -13.46 7.95
N VAL A 118 1.82 -12.27 8.35
CA VAL A 118 2.67 -11.40 7.52
C VAL A 118 4.07 -12.01 7.36
N LYS A 119 4.70 -12.42 8.45
CA LYS A 119 6.03 -13.05 8.49
C LYS A 119 6.14 -14.26 7.58
N ASP A 120 5.13 -15.13 7.61
CA ASP A 120 5.08 -16.33 6.78
C ASP A 120 5.05 -15.97 5.29
N LYS A 121 4.29 -14.94 4.91
CA LYS A 121 4.21 -14.46 3.51
C LYS A 121 5.50 -13.83 3.04
N LEU A 122 6.13 -13.01 3.87
CA LEU A 122 7.44 -12.44 3.55
C LEU A 122 8.49 -13.53 3.38
N SER A 123 8.45 -14.55 4.23
CA SER A 123 9.33 -15.72 4.11
C SER A 123 9.10 -16.50 2.82
N ILE A 124 7.87 -16.56 2.29
CA ILE A 124 7.57 -17.16 0.98
C ILE A 124 8.16 -16.32 -0.16
N LEU A 125 7.93 -15.00 -0.15
CA LEU A 125 8.47 -14.10 -1.19
C LEU A 125 10.00 -14.11 -1.21
N GLU A 126 10.63 -14.08 -0.03
CA GLU A 126 12.08 -14.19 0.08
C GLU A 126 12.64 -15.51 -0.46
N LYS A 127 11.96 -16.64 -0.21
CA LYS A 127 12.39 -17.94 -0.73
C LYS A 127 12.36 -17.97 -2.25
N HIS A 128 11.35 -17.36 -2.87
CA HIS A 128 11.30 -17.21 -4.32
C HIS A 128 12.39 -16.29 -4.83
N HIS A 129 12.51 -15.09 -4.25
CA HIS A 129 13.48 -14.07 -4.63
C HIS A 129 14.94 -14.57 -4.53
N LYS A 130 15.26 -15.33 -3.47
CA LYS A 130 16.59 -15.90 -3.23
C LYS A 130 16.83 -17.26 -3.92
N CYS A 131 15.87 -17.78 -4.67
CA CYS A 131 16.00 -19.08 -5.33
C CYS A 131 17.12 -19.04 -6.40
N PRO A 132 18.16 -19.89 -6.33
CA PRO A 132 19.27 -19.84 -7.29
C PRO A 132 18.87 -20.11 -8.75
N ILE A 133 17.78 -20.86 -8.95
CA ILE A 133 17.33 -21.29 -10.28
C ILE A 133 16.34 -20.29 -10.88
N ARG A 134 15.45 -19.73 -10.06
CA ARG A 134 14.28 -18.96 -10.53
C ARG A 134 14.19 -17.55 -9.97
N GLY A 135 15.05 -17.16 -9.02
CA GLY A 135 14.98 -15.88 -8.31
C GLY A 135 15.05 -14.66 -9.21
N LEU A 136 15.71 -14.76 -10.37
CA LEU A 136 15.72 -13.70 -11.39
C LEU A 136 14.32 -13.34 -11.90
N ASN A 137 13.36 -14.28 -11.87
CA ASN A 137 11.97 -14.00 -12.24
C ASN A 137 11.20 -13.28 -11.12
N TYR A 138 11.75 -13.19 -9.92
CA TYR A 138 11.11 -12.59 -8.74
C TYR A 138 11.84 -11.30 -8.32
N ILE A 139 12.57 -10.66 -9.24
CA ILE A 139 13.21 -9.36 -8.98
C ILE A 139 12.16 -8.26 -8.92
N THR A 140 11.18 -8.26 -9.83
CA THR A 140 10.08 -7.30 -9.82
C THR A 140 8.73 -8.01 -9.68
N VAL A 141 7.72 -7.27 -9.24
CA VAL A 141 6.33 -7.78 -9.18
C VAL A 141 5.85 -8.20 -10.57
N LYS A 142 6.19 -7.42 -11.60
CA LYS A 142 5.80 -7.70 -12.98
C LYS A 142 6.48 -8.96 -13.52
N SER A 143 7.80 -9.09 -13.39
CA SER A 143 8.52 -10.30 -13.84
C SER A 143 7.99 -11.56 -13.15
N MET A 144 7.61 -11.44 -11.88
CA MET A 144 7.03 -12.55 -11.12
C MET A 144 5.68 -12.98 -11.71
N MET A 145 4.80 -12.01 -11.97
CA MET A 145 3.47 -12.29 -12.54
C MET A 145 3.60 -12.89 -13.95
N GLU A 146 4.47 -12.35 -14.80
CA GLU A 146 4.76 -12.90 -16.13
C GLU A 146 5.24 -14.36 -16.04
N PHE A 147 6.21 -14.64 -15.16
CA PHE A 147 6.76 -15.98 -14.98
C PHE A 147 5.74 -16.99 -14.43
N GLU A 148 4.93 -16.60 -13.46
CA GLU A 148 3.94 -17.50 -12.86
C GLU A 148 2.74 -17.73 -13.77
N THR A 149 2.37 -16.76 -14.61
CA THR A 149 1.26 -16.88 -15.57
C THR A 149 1.65 -17.57 -16.88
N ALA A 150 2.94 -17.57 -17.25
CA ALA A 150 3.45 -18.31 -18.41
C ALA A 150 3.43 -19.84 -18.23
N ALA A 151 3.25 -20.33 -16.99
CA ALA A 151 3.14 -21.74 -16.66
C ALA A 151 1.66 -22.19 -16.53
N PRO A 152 1.37 -23.50 -16.55
CA PRO A 152 0.02 -24.01 -16.28
C PRO A 152 -0.55 -23.45 -14.98
N LYS A 153 -1.87 -23.18 -14.97
CA LYS A 153 -2.60 -22.54 -13.86
C LYS A 153 -2.40 -23.23 -12.50
N GLU A 154 -2.04 -24.51 -12.49
CA GLU A 154 -1.74 -25.26 -11.26
C GLU A 154 -0.60 -24.63 -10.42
N ARG A 155 0.25 -23.76 -11.00
CA ARG A 155 1.29 -23.01 -10.26
C ARG A 155 0.70 -21.91 -9.36
N LEU A 156 -0.46 -21.37 -9.72
CA LEU A 156 -1.14 -20.29 -9.00
C LEU A 156 -2.14 -20.79 -7.96
N GLU A 157 -2.52 -22.07 -8.04
CA GLU A 157 -3.44 -22.70 -7.10
C GLU A 157 -2.76 -23.06 -5.76
N PRO A 158 -3.52 -23.23 -4.67
CA PRO A 158 -3.00 -23.81 -3.45
C PRO A 158 -2.46 -25.20 -3.81
N GLY A 159 -1.17 -25.46 -3.59
CA GLY A 159 -0.57 -26.76 -3.88
C GLY A 159 -1.46 -27.88 -3.32
N ARG A 160 -1.68 -28.95 -4.10
CA ARG A 160 -2.44 -30.11 -3.61
C ARG A 160 -1.88 -30.53 -2.25
N PRO A 161 -2.71 -30.81 -1.23
CA PRO A 161 -2.28 -31.21 0.11
C PRO A 161 -1.36 -32.43 0.18
N THR A 162 -1.20 -33.14 -0.95
CA THR A 162 -0.39 -34.35 -1.06
C THR A 162 1.11 -34.09 -1.13
N ASN A 163 1.55 -32.89 -1.51
CA ASN A 163 2.98 -32.55 -1.58
C ASN A 163 3.34 -31.49 -0.55
N LYS A 164 3.82 -31.92 0.63
CA LYS A 164 4.34 -31.07 1.72
C LYS A 164 5.54 -30.18 1.32
N THR A 165 5.92 -30.12 0.05
CA THR A 165 7.16 -29.54 -0.47
C THR A 165 6.96 -28.40 -1.48
N THR A 166 5.73 -28.04 -1.85
CA THR A 166 5.49 -26.93 -2.79
C THR A 166 5.35 -25.60 -2.06
N ILE A 167 6.30 -24.68 -2.28
CA ILE A 167 6.22 -23.29 -1.82
C ILE A 167 5.01 -22.62 -2.50
N PRO A 168 4.13 -21.90 -1.78
CA PRO A 168 3.00 -21.18 -2.38
C PRO A 168 3.44 -20.17 -3.45
N SER A 169 2.58 -19.89 -4.44
CA SER A 169 2.85 -18.88 -5.49
C SER A 169 3.19 -17.50 -4.88
N GLY A 170 4.16 -16.82 -5.50
CA GLY A 170 4.53 -15.45 -5.16
C GLY A 170 3.39 -14.47 -5.44
N SER A 171 2.74 -14.56 -6.61
CA SER A 171 1.62 -13.69 -6.98
C SER A 171 0.43 -13.84 -6.02
N ARG A 172 0.13 -15.07 -5.61
CA ARG A 172 -0.89 -15.36 -4.59
C ARG A 172 -0.49 -14.75 -3.24
N THR A 173 0.75 -14.98 -2.83
CA THR A 173 1.29 -14.50 -1.54
C THR A 173 1.28 -12.97 -1.46
N LEU A 174 1.82 -12.31 -2.48
CA LEU A 174 1.85 -10.85 -2.58
C LEU A 174 0.44 -10.25 -2.54
N LEU A 175 -0.59 -10.91 -3.11
CA LEU A 175 -1.95 -10.38 -3.11
C LEU A 175 -2.51 -10.18 -1.70
N ARG A 176 -2.14 -11.08 -0.76
CA ARG A 176 -2.59 -10.94 0.63
C ARG A 176 -1.86 -9.79 1.33
N LEU A 177 -0.57 -9.62 1.04
CA LEU A 177 0.18 -8.46 1.53
C LEU A 177 -0.40 -7.18 0.95
N HIS A 178 -0.62 -7.10 -0.37
CA HIS A 178 -1.25 -5.96 -1.05
C HIS A 178 -2.58 -5.55 -0.40
N ARG A 179 -3.47 -6.50 -0.12
CA ARG A 179 -4.73 -6.25 0.60
C ARG A 179 -4.52 -5.76 2.03
N ALA A 180 -3.47 -6.24 2.71
CA ALA A 180 -3.08 -5.75 4.03
C ALA A 180 -2.44 -4.35 3.98
N LEU A 181 -1.77 -3.99 2.88
CA LEU A 181 -1.19 -2.66 2.69
C LEU A 181 -2.28 -1.59 2.72
N ASP A 182 -3.40 -1.84 2.05
CA ASP A 182 -4.58 -0.96 2.06
C ASP A 182 -5.07 -0.68 3.49
N PHE A 183 -5.20 -1.73 4.30
CA PHE A 183 -5.53 -1.61 5.72
C PHE A 183 -4.53 -0.74 6.48
N ILE A 184 -3.22 -0.99 6.29
CA ILE A 184 -2.15 -0.25 6.98
C ILE A 184 -2.19 1.23 6.59
N VAL A 185 -2.35 1.54 5.29
CA VAL A 185 -2.45 2.91 4.80
C VAL A 185 -3.65 3.63 5.42
N LEU A 186 -4.83 3.00 5.43
CA LEU A 186 -6.03 3.57 6.03
C LEU A 186 -5.91 3.75 7.55
N LEU A 187 -5.32 2.78 8.25
CA LEU A 187 -5.06 2.85 9.68
C LEU A 187 -4.12 4.02 10.01
N MET A 188 -3.01 4.15 9.28
CA MET A 188 -2.03 5.21 9.52
C MET A 188 -2.58 6.59 9.19
N LYS A 189 -3.33 6.74 8.08
CA LYS A 189 -4.03 7.99 7.75
C LYS A 189 -5.04 8.38 8.84
N GLY A 190 -5.86 7.43 9.29
CA GLY A 190 -6.79 7.67 10.39
C GLY A 190 -6.09 8.03 11.71
N LEU A 191 -4.92 7.44 12.00
CA LEU A 191 -4.11 7.79 13.16
C LEU A 191 -3.50 9.19 13.06
N ILE A 192 -3.11 9.65 11.86
CA ILE A 192 -2.61 11.02 11.64
C ILE A 192 -3.72 12.02 11.98
N ASP A 193 -4.94 11.80 11.48
CA ASP A 193 -6.07 12.71 11.65
C ASP A 193 -6.71 12.69 13.05
N ALA A 194 -6.47 11.62 13.83
CA ALA A 194 -7.07 11.43 15.14
C ALA A 194 -6.45 12.32 16.24
N LYS A 195 -7.26 12.66 17.24
CA LYS A 195 -6.79 13.31 18.47
C LYS A 195 -6.07 12.32 19.38
N ASP A 196 -5.29 12.85 20.31
CA ASP A 196 -4.45 12.06 21.23
C ASP A 196 -5.27 11.06 22.06
N GLU A 197 -6.44 11.49 22.51
CA GLU A 197 -7.39 10.73 23.33
C GLU A 197 -8.29 9.77 22.54
N ASP A 198 -8.27 9.82 21.21
CA ASP A 198 -9.17 9.02 20.39
C ASP A 198 -8.84 7.51 20.51
N PRO A 199 -9.86 6.65 20.59
CA PRO A 199 -9.66 5.21 20.68
C PRO A 199 -9.20 4.63 19.34
N VAL A 200 -7.97 4.10 19.30
CA VAL A 200 -7.42 3.48 18.08
C VAL A 200 -8.26 2.30 17.60
N SER A 201 -8.96 1.62 18.52
CA SER A 201 -9.89 0.55 18.19
C SER A 201 -10.96 0.97 17.18
N THR A 202 -11.45 2.21 17.24
CA THR A 202 -12.47 2.72 16.30
C THR A 202 -11.86 2.98 14.92
N ILE A 203 -10.69 3.61 14.89
CA ILE A 203 -9.93 3.90 13.67
C ILE A 203 -9.59 2.59 12.95
N ALA A 204 -9.05 1.62 13.69
CA ALA A 204 -8.68 0.32 13.16
C ALA A 204 -9.90 -0.47 12.64
N GLN A 205 -11.03 -0.46 13.35
CA GLN A 205 -12.25 -1.12 12.90
C GLN A 205 -12.77 -0.54 11.58
N GLU A 206 -12.75 0.78 11.44
CA GLU A 206 -13.19 1.44 10.20
C GLU A 206 -12.22 1.17 9.04
N ALA A 207 -10.91 1.26 9.26
CA ALA A 207 -9.90 0.87 8.28
C ALA A 207 -10.06 -0.59 7.85
N TYR A 208 -10.29 -1.51 8.78
CA TYR A 208 -10.50 -2.94 8.52
C TYR A 208 -11.76 -3.19 7.69
N LYS A 209 -12.85 -2.51 8.04
CA LYS A 209 -14.12 -2.59 7.32
C LYS A 209 -13.97 -2.14 5.87
N GLN A 210 -13.24 -1.04 5.63
CA GLN A 210 -13.01 -0.50 4.28
C GLN A 210 -12.06 -1.36 3.43
N SER A 211 -11.24 -2.22 4.03
CA SER A 211 -10.20 -2.99 3.33
C SER A 211 -10.36 -4.51 3.53
N LEU A 212 -9.63 -5.09 4.48
CA LEU A 212 -9.44 -6.53 4.70
C LEU A 212 -10.73 -7.30 4.98
N SER A 213 -11.75 -6.68 5.55
CA SER A 213 -13.01 -7.36 5.90
C SER A 213 -13.70 -7.99 4.69
N LYS A 214 -13.46 -7.45 3.48
CA LYS A 214 -13.97 -7.94 2.19
C LYS A 214 -13.45 -9.34 1.84
N TYR A 215 -12.27 -9.70 2.36
CA TYR A 215 -11.54 -10.92 1.99
C TYR A 215 -11.49 -11.96 3.11
N HIS A 216 -11.88 -11.59 4.33
CA HIS A 216 -11.81 -12.46 5.50
C HIS A 216 -13.11 -13.22 5.77
N GLY A 217 -12.98 -14.52 6.03
CA GLY A 217 -14.08 -15.35 6.53
C GLY A 217 -14.56 -14.90 7.91
N TRP A 218 -15.74 -15.36 8.31
CA TRP A 218 -16.38 -14.95 9.56
C TRP A 218 -15.47 -15.13 10.80
N ILE A 219 -14.76 -16.26 10.91
CA ILE A 219 -13.86 -16.52 12.04
C ILE A 219 -12.74 -15.46 12.14
N VAL A 220 -12.07 -15.19 11.02
CA VAL A 220 -10.97 -14.21 10.96
C VAL A 220 -11.47 -12.80 11.25
N ARG A 221 -12.67 -12.44 10.78
CA ARG A 221 -13.29 -11.14 11.09
C ARG A 221 -13.53 -10.95 12.59
N ASN A 222 -14.07 -11.96 13.27
CA ASN A 222 -14.30 -11.88 14.71
C ASN A 222 -12.99 -11.81 15.50
N ALA A 223 -11.97 -12.59 15.11
CA ALA A 223 -10.65 -12.52 15.73
C ALA A 223 -10.02 -11.14 15.56
N ALA A 224 -10.10 -10.56 14.36
CA ALA A 224 -9.62 -9.21 14.07
C ALA A 224 -10.34 -8.16 14.92
N HIS A 225 -11.67 -8.23 15.03
CA HIS A 225 -12.44 -7.31 15.89
C HIS A 225 -11.98 -7.40 17.34
N LEU A 226 -11.83 -8.61 17.89
CA LEU A 226 -11.36 -8.82 19.26
C LEU A 226 -9.96 -8.23 19.48
N ALA A 227 -9.04 -8.44 18.52
CA ALA A 227 -7.71 -7.86 18.58
C ALA A 227 -7.77 -6.32 18.57
N MET A 228 -8.57 -5.72 17.69
CA MET A 228 -8.73 -4.26 17.62
C MET A 228 -9.34 -3.66 18.89
N TYR A 229 -10.21 -4.37 19.60
CA TYR A 229 -10.71 -3.94 20.91
C TYR A 229 -9.62 -3.86 21.99
N ALA A 230 -8.52 -4.59 21.83
CA ALA A 230 -7.38 -4.56 22.75
C ALA A 230 -6.36 -3.45 22.43
N LEU A 231 -6.59 -2.64 21.39
CA LEU A 231 -5.71 -1.52 21.07
C LEU A 231 -5.81 -0.42 22.13
N PRO A 232 -4.67 0.19 22.54
CA PRO A 232 -4.66 1.31 23.48
C PRO A 232 -5.13 2.63 22.80
N SER A 233 -5.02 3.76 23.51
CA SER A 233 -5.17 5.10 22.91
C SER A 233 -4.06 5.38 21.88
N LYS A 234 -4.23 6.42 21.05
CA LYS A 234 -3.21 6.82 20.06
C LYS A 234 -1.85 7.05 20.72
N VAL A 235 -1.83 7.80 21.83
CA VAL A 235 -0.62 8.08 22.60
C VAL A 235 0.01 6.79 23.14
N GLY A 236 -0.78 5.93 23.80
CA GLY A 236 -0.27 4.68 24.37
C GLY A 236 0.21 3.67 23.31
N LEU A 237 -0.42 3.68 22.12
CA LEU A 237 0.07 2.89 20.99
C LEU A 237 1.42 3.40 20.53
N MET A 238 1.53 4.69 20.26
CA MET A 238 2.74 5.31 19.72
C MET A 238 3.92 5.22 20.70
N GLU A 239 3.68 5.40 22.00
CA GLU A 239 4.70 5.18 23.04
C GLU A 239 5.23 3.74 23.04
N LYS A 240 4.34 2.76 22.80
CA LYS A 240 4.70 1.34 22.78
C LYS A 240 5.52 0.95 21.55
N ILE A 241 5.24 1.54 20.39
CA ILE A 241 5.78 1.05 19.11
C ILE A 241 6.85 1.95 18.51
N SER A 242 6.88 3.26 18.79
CA SER A 242 7.63 4.21 17.97
C SER A 242 9.13 4.22 18.28
N LYS A 243 9.94 4.30 17.21
CA LYS A 243 11.37 4.68 17.27
C LYS A 243 11.58 6.20 17.33
N HIS A 244 10.53 6.96 17.06
CA HIS A 244 10.57 8.42 16.88
C HIS A 244 9.96 9.15 18.07
N SER A 245 10.37 10.40 18.27
CA SER A 245 9.74 11.29 19.24
C SER A 245 8.26 11.51 18.88
N TYR A 246 7.42 11.85 19.86
CA TYR A 246 6.00 12.04 19.57
C TYR A 246 5.72 13.20 18.61
N SER A 247 6.50 14.28 18.68
CA SER A 247 6.39 15.44 17.78
C SER A 247 6.65 15.06 16.32
N ASP A 248 7.55 14.13 16.06
CA ASP A 248 7.94 13.74 14.68
C ASP A 248 6.97 12.73 14.04
N ILE A 249 6.22 11.97 14.86
CA ILE A 249 5.38 10.86 14.39
C ILE A 249 4.39 11.30 13.31
N GLY A 250 3.77 12.47 13.45
CA GLY A 250 2.79 12.97 12.48
C GLY A 250 3.40 13.19 11.10
N GLU A 251 4.56 13.84 11.05
CA GLU A 251 5.29 14.09 9.80
C GLU A 251 5.77 12.77 9.18
N TYR A 252 6.40 11.90 9.97
CA TYR A 252 6.99 10.67 9.46
C TYR A 252 5.93 9.66 9.01
N ALA A 253 4.79 9.58 9.70
CA ALA A 253 3.65 8.79 9.26
C ALA A 253 3.06 9.33 7.95
N SER A 254 2.98 10.66 7.80
CA SER A 254 2.50 11.29 6.56
C SER A 254 3.41 10.99 5.38
N ARG A 255 4.74 11.10 5.56
CA ARG A 255 5.72 10.76 4.52
C ARG A 255 5.68 9.27 4.17
N MET A 256 5.60 8.40 5.17
CA MET A 256 5.49 6.95 4.96
C MET A 256 4.23 6.58 4.16
N THR A 257 3.07 7.12 4.52
CA THR A 257 1.82 6.82 3.80
C THR A 257 1.82 7.41 2.39
N ALA A 258 2.42 8.58 2.18
CA ALA A 258 2.59 9.17 0.86
C ALA A 258 3.46 8.32 -0.07
N SER A 259 4.48 7.60 0.45
CA SER A 259 5.28 6.70 -0.38
C SER A 259 4.64 5.34 -0.63
N MET A 260 3.72 4.89 0.24
CA MET A 260 2.97 3.65 0.05
C MET A 260 1.95 3.75 -1.09
N ASP A 261 1.26 4.88 -1.22
CA ASP A 261 0.13 5.07 -2.14
C ASP A 261 0.48 4.73 -3.61
N PRO A 262 1.60 5.22 -4.20
CA PRO A 262 1.94 4.90 -5.58
C PRO A 262 2.33 3.43 -5.78
N VAL A 263 3.01 2.81 -4.80
CA VAL A 263 3.36 1.38 -4.84
C VAL A 263 2.09 0.53 -4.80
N TYR A 264 1.16 0.85 -3.90
CA TYR A 264 -0.15 0.19 -3.83
C TYR A 264 -0.87 0.31 -5.17
N LYS A 265 -1.04 1.53 -5.69
CA LYS A 265 -1.74 1.76 -6.96
C LYS A 265 -1.12 0.97 -8.11
N ARG A 266 0.20 1.04 -8.27
CA ARG A 266 0.91 0.31 -9.33
C ARG A 266 0.78 -1.21 -9.18
N THR A 267 0.80 -1.71 -7.94
CA THR A 267 0.59 -3.14 -7.66
C THR A 267 -0.83 -3.55 -8.07
N ASP A 268 -1.84 -2.74 -7.71
CA ASP A 268 -3.24 -2.99 -8.03
C ASP A 268 -3.52 -2.99 -9.55
N GLU A 269 -2.88 -2.06 -10.27
CA GLU A 269 -2.89 -2.02 -11.73
C GLU A 269 -2.33 -3.31 -12.34
N LEU A 270 -1.21 -3.82 -11.83
CA LEU A 270 -0.64 -5.10 -12.28
C LEU A 270 -1.59 -6.28 -12.00
N TYR A 271 -2.19 -6.35 -10.80
CA TYR A 271 -3.20 -7.38 -10.52
C TYR A 271 -4.41 -7.31 -11.47
N THR A 272 -4.78 -6.10 -11.91
CA THR A 272 -5.84 -5.89 -12.91
C THR A 272 -5.39 -6.34 -14.31
N GLU A 273 -4.21 -5.93 -14.74
CA GLU A 273 -3.61 -6.26 -16.04
C GLU A 273 -3.49 -7.78 -16.25
N TYR A 274 -2.97 -8.48 -15.24
CA TYR A 274 -2.76 -9.93 -15.28
C TYR A 274 -4.00 -10.73 -14.82
N LYS A 275 -5.09 -10.07 -14.43
CA LYS A 275 -6.35 -10.69 -13.97
C LYS A 275 -6.17 -11.63 -12.76
N LEU A 276 -5.39 -11.18 -11.78
CA LEU A 276 -4.96 -11.98 -10.62
C LEU A 276 -5.65 -11.58 -9.30
N HIS A 277 -6.64 -10.68 -9.32
CA HIS A 277 -7.37 -10.25 -8.11
C HIS A 277 -8.14 -11.38 -7.40
N GLU A 278 -8.51 -12.42 -8.13
CA GLU A 278 -9.33 -13.54 -7.62
C GLU A 278 -8.50 -14.78 -7.28
N LEU A 279 -7.17 -14.64 -7.08
CA LEU A 279 -6.33 -15.77 -6.71
C LEU A 279 -6.82 -16.38 -5.37
N PRO A 280 -7.16 -17.70 -5.36
CA PRO A 280 -7.67 -18.43 -4.19
C PRO A 280 -6.64 -18.43 -3.06
#